data_AF-A0A0Q9PGS4-F1
#
_entry.id   AF-A0A0Q9PGS4-F1
#
_cell.length_a   1.000
_cell.length_b   1.000
_cell.length_c   1.000
_cell.angle_alpha   90.00
_cell.angle_beta   90.00
_cell.angle_gamma   90.00
#
_symmetry.space_group_name_H-M   'P 1'
#
loop_
_entity.id
_entity.type
_entity.pdbx_description
1 polymer ?
#
loop_
_entity_poly.entity_id
_entity_poly.type
_entity_poly.pdbx_seq_one_letter_code
_entity_poly.pdbx_strand_id
1 'polypeptide(L)'
;MQKNGLSVKIADGEGQADPRLMDWAKSGIVDVIQYDIIHPGFSAWLEIGARLDSWGAGSAPHSYGNIIGNYVTGHLATAIHGFQFVEWDHADVKGFDTSAYQIRDGVLTLPDAPGFGLYLDESFHKQKGGENGWSLSRK
;
A
#
# COMPACT_ATOMS: atom_id res chain seq x y z
N MET A 1 -10.48 -25.13 -2.44
CA MET A 1 -9.07 -25.35 -2.85
C MET A 1 -8.48 -26.62 -2.24
N GLN A 2 -8.36 -26.72 -0.91
CA GLN A 2 -7.72 -27.87 -0.23
C GLN A 2 -8.32 -29.25 -0.55
N LYS A 3 -9.66 -29.37 -0.62
CA LYS A 3 -10.33 -30.65 -0.99
C LYS A 3 -9.93 -31.17 -2.38
N ASN A 4 -9.45 -30.29 -3.26
CA ASN A 4 -8.97 -30.62 -4.59
C ASN A 4 -7.42 -30.68 -4.67
N GLY A 5 -6.73 -30.67 -3.52
CA GLY A 5 -5.26 -30.68 -3.47
C GLY A 5 -4.60 -29.37 -3.96
N LEU A 6 -5.35 -28.28 -4.08
CA LEU A 6 -4.84 -26.98 -4.56
C LEU A 6 -4.37 -26.11 -3.39
N SER A 7 -3.12 -25.64 -3.47
CA SER A 7 -2.50 -24.70 -2.53
C SER A 7 -2.69 -23.24 -2.98
N VAL A 8 -3.93 -22.85 -3.26
CA VAL A 8 -4.28 -21.50 -3.73
C VAL A 8 -4.87 -20.70 -2.57
N LYS A 9 -4.27 -19.53 -2.30
CA LYS A 9 -4.76 -18.58 -1.29
C LYS A 9 -6.00 -17.83 -1.80
N ILE A 10 -6.90 -17.48 -0.89
CA ILE A 10 -8.03 -16.59 -1.11
C ILE A 10 -7.67 -15.20 -0.60
N ALA A 11 -7.74 -14.20 -1.47
CA ALA A 11 -7.48 -12.81 -1.15
C ALA A 11 -8.76 -11.97 -1.40
N ASP A 12 -9.07 -11.05 -0.50
CA ASP A 12 -10.27 -10.19 -0.57
C ASP A 12 -10.06 -8.91 0.26
N GLY A 13 -10.84 -7.86 0.01
CA GLY A 13 -10.90 -6.67 0.86
C GLY A 13 -10.89 -5.30 0.17
N GLU A 14 -10.78 -5.24 -1.15
CA GLU A 14 -10.88 -3.96 -1.87
C GLU A 14 -12.32 -3.40 -1.80
N GLY A 15 -12.44 -2.06 -1.85
CA GLY A 15 -13.71 -1.38 -2.08
C GLY A 15 -14.67 -1.50 -0.90
N GLN A 16 -15.91 -1.93 -1.17
CA GLN A 16 -16.95 -2.07 -0.16
C GLN A 16 -16.93 -3.47 0.49
N ALA A 17 -15.80 -3.79 1.11
CA ALA A 17 -15.60 -5.07 1.79
C ALA A 17 -16.65 -5.32 2.89
N ASP A 18 -17.05 -6.58 3.06
CA ASP A 18 -17.97 -6.97 4.13
C ASP A 18 -17.35 -6.64 5.50
N PRO A 19 -18.11 -6.05 6.45
CA PRO A 19 -17.58 -5.71 7.78
C PRO A 19 -17.08 -6.91 8.59
N ARG A 20 -17.46 -8.14 8.19
CA ARG A 20 -17.02 -9.40 8.84
C ARG A 20 -15.74 -9.98 8.22
N LEU A 21 -15.16 -9.34 7.21
CA LEU A 21 -14.00 -9.87 6.50
C LEU A 21 -12.82 -10.20 7.42
N MET A 22 -12.55 -9.37 8.43
CA MET A 22 -11.49 -9.65 9.41
C MET A 22 -11.79 -10.87 10.29
N ASP A 23 -13.06 -11.16 10.59
CA ASP A 23 -13.44 -12.38 11.30
C ASP A 23 -13.24 -13.63 10.42
N TRP A 24 -13.44 -13.50 9.11
CA TRP A 24 -13.17 -14.55 8.14
C TRP A 24 -11.66 -14.80 7.98
N ALA A 25 -10.84 -13.77 8.00
CA ALA A 25 -9.38 -13.93 8.05
C ALA A 25 -8.93 -14.63 9.33
N LYS A 26 -9.44 -14.18 10.49
CA LYS A 26 -9.14 -14.80 11.79
C LYS A 26 -9.54 -16.28 11.86
N SER A 27 -10.60 -16.68 11.17
CA SER A 27 -11.08 -18.08 11.11
C SER A 27 -10.45 -18.90 9.97
N GLY A 28 -9.54 -18.33 9.18
CA GLY A 28 -8.84 -19.02 8.10
C GLY A 28 -9.69 -19.28 6.85
N ILE A 29 -10.78 -18.52 6.67
CA ILE A 29 -11.64 -18.57 5.47
C ILE A 29 -11.03 -17.72 4.35
N VAL A 30 -10.44 -16.57 4.70
CA VAL A 30 -9.69 -15.69 3.80
C VAL A 30 -8.23 -15.69 4.23
N ASP A 31 -7.33 -15.90 3.28
CA ASP A 31 -5.90 -16.05 3.56
C ASP A 31 -5.15 -14.71 3.52
N VAL A 32 -5.63 -13.74 2.73
CA VAL A 32 -4.95 -12.44 2.52
C VAL A 32 -5.97 -11.30 2.50
N ILE A 33 -5.73 -10.25 3.27
CA ILE A 33 -6.55 -9.03 3.28
C ILE A 33 -5.99 -7.97 2.35
N GLN A 34 -6.88 -7.31 1.61
CA GLN A 34 -6.56 -6.34 0.55
C GLN A 34 -7.26 -4.97 0.70
N TYR A 35 -7.44 -4.46 1.92
CA TYR A 35 -7.88 -3.08 2.10
C TYR A 35 -6.96 -2.08 1.37
N ASP A 36 -7.48 -0.92 0.96
CA ASP A 36 -6.71 0.05 0.19
C ASP A 36 -5.65 0.79 1.04
N ILE A 37 -4.48 1.06 0.45
CA ILE A 37 -3.36 1.70 1.15
C ILE A 37 -3.62 3.18 1.50
N ILE A 38 -4.50 3.86 0.75
CA ILE A 38 -4.89 5.25 0.98
C ILE A 38 -6.10 5.32 1.91
N HIS A 39 -7.06 4.40 1.77
CA HIS A 39 -8.21 4.27 2.67
C HIS A 39 -8.46 2.80 3.06
N PRO A 40 -8.13 2.37 4.28
CA PRO A 40 -8.12 3.17 5.51
C PRO A 40 -6.82 3.94 5.80
N GLY A 41 -5.76 3.72 5.01
CA GLY A 41 -4.52 4.48 5.12
C GLY A 41 -3.37 3.72 5.80
N PHE A 42 -2.14 4.21 5.58
CA PHE A 42 -0.91 3.63 6.11
C PHE A 42 -0.94 3.35 7.61
N SER A 43 -1.38 4.32 8.43
CA SER A 43 -1.40 4.16 9.89
C SER A 43 -2.39 3.08 10.36
N ALA A 44 -3.56 3.00 9.73
CA ALA A 44 -4.53 1.94 10.03
C ALA A 44 -3.96 0.57 9.66
N TRP A 45 -3.21 0.50 8.56
CA TRP A 45 -2.53 -0.71 8.13
C TRP A 45 -1.48 -1.24 9.11
N LEU A 46 -0.86 -0.39 9.93
CA LEU A 46 0.03 -0.85 11.01
C LEU A 46 -0.75 -1.69 12.04
N GLU A 47 -1.97 -1.26 12.40
CA GLU A 47 -2.83 -2.00 13.33
C GLU A 47 -3.44 -3.24 12.68
N ILE A 48 -3.88 -3.13 11.43
CA ILE A 48 -4.47 -4.25 10.67
C ILE A 48 -3.42 -5.34 10.46
N GLY A 49 -2.21 -4.97 9.99
CA GLY A 49 -1.10 -5.88 9.76
C GLY A 49 -0.69 -6.63 11.02
N ALA A 50 -0.55 -5.94 12.15
CA ALA A 50 -0.22 -6.57 13.43
C ALA A 50 -1.28 -7.61 13.86
N ARG A 51 -2.57 -7.35 13.60
CA ARG A 51 -3.64 -8.33 13.87
C ARG A 51 -3.54 -9.53 12.95
N LEU A 52 -3.35 -9.31 11.66
CA LEU A 52 -3.23 -10.39 10.66
C LEU A 52 -2.03 -11.28 10.94
N ASP A 53 -0.88 -10.69 11.28
CA ASP A 53 0.32 -11.40 11.72
C ASP A 53 0.02 -12.32 12.91
N SER A 54 -0.75 -11.83 13.90
CA SER A 54 -1.14 -12.62 15.08
C SER A 54 -2.07 -13.80 14.76
N TRP A 55 -2.72 -13.78 13.59
CA TRP A 55 -3.62 -14.85 13.10
C TRP A 55 -2.96 -15.75 12.06
N GLY A 56 -1.75 -15.39 11.60
CA GLY A 56 -1.09 -16.05 10.47
C GLY A 56 -1.73 -15.74 9.10
N ALA A 57 -2.53 -14.68 9.01
CA ALA A 57 -3.12 -14.20 7.76
C ALA A 57 -2.19 -13.21 7.04
N GLY A 58 -2.31 -13.12 5.73
CA GLY A 58 -1.49 -12.25 4.89
C GLY A 58 -2.04 -10.82 4.75
N SER A 59 -1.14 -9.87 4.49
CA SER A 59 -1.46 -8.49 4.15
C SER A 59 -0.98 -8.16 2.74
N ALA A 60 -1.89 -7.69 1.88
CA ALA A 60 -1.56 -7.24 0.52
C ALA A 60 -2.39 -5.99 0.18
N PRO A 61 -2.01 -4.80 0.69
CA PRO A 61 -2.78 -3.58 0.49
C PRO A 61 -3.07 -3.33 -0.98
N HIS A 62 -4.34 -3.05 -1.30
CA HIS A 62 -4.73 -2.63 -2.63
C HIS A 62 -4.12 -1.26 -2.94
N SER A 63 -3.63 -1.09 -4.16
CA SER A 63 -2.99 0.13 -4.64
C SER A 63 -3.18 0.26 -6.16
N TYR A 64 -4.38 0.61 -6.58
CA TYR A 64 -4.68 0.96 -7.97
C TYR A 64 -5.30 2.35 -8.09
N GLY A 65 -5.06 3.05 -9.21
CA GLY A 65 -5.57 4.40 -9.47
C GLY A 65 -4.87 5.52 -8.65
N ASN A 66 -3.82 5.20 -7.89
CA ASN A 66 -3.02 6.17 -7.17
C ASN A 66 -1.53 5.79 -7.24
N ILE A 67 -0.68 6.71 -7.70
CA ILE A 67 0.75 6.41 -7.90
C ILE A 67 1.52 6.30 -6.57
N ILE A 68 1.09 7.03 -5.53
CA ILE A 68 1.81 7.10 -4.26
C ILE A 68 1.78 5.73 -3.55
N GLY A 69 0.70 4.97 -3.71
CA GLY A 69 0.50 3.65 -3.13
C GLY A 69 1.62 2.67 -3.41
N ASN A 70 2.18 2.69 -4.64
CA ASN A 70 3.35 1.87 -5.03
C ASN A 70 4.52 2.01 -4.03
N TYR A 71 4.77 3.24 -3.56
CA TYR A 71 5.94 3.57 -2.77
C TYR A 71 5.67 3.40 -1.27
N VAL A 72 4.54 3.91 -0.79
CA VAL A 72 4.20 3.84 0.64
C VAL A 72 3.91 2.40 1.09
N THR A 73 3.34 1.56 0.21
CA THR A 73 3.13 0.13 0.49
C THR A 73 4.45 -0.60 0.67
N GLY A 74 5.48 -0.24 -0.09
CA GLY A 74 6.82 -0.79 0.04
C GLY A 74 7.40 -0.57 1.44
N HIS A 75 7.27 0.65 1.98
CA HIS A 75 7.67 0.96 3.36
C HIS A 75 6.81 0.25 4.40
N LEU A 76 5.52 0.08 4.15
CA LEU A 76 4.64 -0.66 5.05
C LEU A 76 5.08 -2.13 5.22
N ALA A 77 5.61 -2.73 4.16
CA ALA A 77 6.12 -4.11 4.19
C ALA A 77 7.20 -4.34 5.26
N THR A 78 7.95 -3.31 5.65
CA THR A 78 8.99 -3.44 6.69
C THR A 78 8.40 -3.56 8.10
N ALA A 79 7.11 -3.26 8.29
CA ALA A 79 6.42 -3.30 9.56
C ALA A 79 5.48 -4.51 9.73
N ILE A 80 5.24 -5.30 8.68
CA ILE A 80 4.29 -6.41 8.67
C ILE A 80 5.01 -7.70 8.28
N HIS A 81 5.02 -8.70 9.16
CA HIS A 81 5.70 -9.97 8.92
C HIS A 81 5.02 -10.81 7.82
N GLY A 82 3.68 -10.82 7.79
CA GLY A 82 2.84 -11.50 6.82
C GLY A 82 2.57 -10.71 5.54
N PHE A 83 3.38 -9.68 5.24
CA PHE A 83 3.24 -8.91 4.01
C PHE A 83 3.44 -9.79 2.77
N GLN A 84 2.60 -9.63 1.74
CA GLN A 84 2.66 -10.43 0.52
C GLN A 84 3.36 -9.68 -0.61
N PHE A 85 2.71 -8.65 -1.17
CA PHE A 85 3.18 -7.96 -2.37
C PHE A 85 2.80 -6.48 -2.34
N VAL A 86 3.64 -5.68 -2.98
CA VAL A 86 3.26 -4.35 -3.44
C VAL A 86 2.52 -4.53 -4.77
N GLU A 87 1.27 -4.09 -4.83
CA GLU A 87 0.58 -3.93 -6.10
C GLU A 87 1.19 -2.73 -6.82
N TRP A 88 1.92 -3.00 -7.92
CA TRP A 88 2.68 -1.98 -8.63
C TRP A 88 2.07 -1.69 -10.00
N ASP A 89 1.56 -0.47 -10.17
CA ASP A 89 1.20 0.06 -11.48
C ASP A 89 2.14 1.21 -11.86
N HIS A 90 2.99 0.99 -12.86
CA HIS A 90 4.01 1.98 -13.23
C HIS A 90 3.37 3.16 -13.96
N ALA A 91 3.58 4.36 -13.43
CA ALA A 91 3.21 5.61 -14.08
C ALA A 91 4.28 6.68 -13.82
N ASP A 92 4.39 7.63 -14.75
CA ASP A 92 5.20 8.83 -14.58
C ASP A 92 4.29 10.02 -14.30
N VAL A 93 4.54 10.73 -13.19
CA VAL A 93 3.83 11.96 -12.85
C VAL A 93 4.81 13.13 -12.94
N LYS A 94 4.45 14.13 -13.74
CA LYS A 94 5.29 15.32 -13.90
C LYS A 94 5.57 15.99 -12.56
N GLY A 95 6.84 16.25 -12.28
CA GLY A 95 7.29 16.89 -11.04
C GLY A 95 7.31 15.97 -9.83
N PHE A 96 7.20 14.65 -10.03
CA PHE A 96 7.32 13.64 -8.99
C PHE A 96 8.45 12.68 -9.34
N ASP A 97 9.58 12.83 -8.65
CA ASP A 97 10.78 12.01 -8.84
C ASP A 97 10.73 10.78 -7.93
N THR A 98 10.69 9.63 -8.59
CA THR A 98 10.59 8.30 -8.00
C THR A 98 11.81 7.44 -8.34
N SER A 99 12.85 8.03 -8.95
CA SER A 99 14.02 7.34 -9.49
C SER A 99 14.88 6.62 -8.45
N ALA A 100 14.69 6.96 -7.17
CA ALA A 100 15.35 6.29 -6.05
C ALA A 100 14.83 4.85 -5.83
N TYR A 101 13.63 4.53 -6.33
CA TYR A 101 13.05 3.18 -6.28
C TYR A 101 13.47 2.35 -7.49
N GLN A 102 13.74 1.06 -7.26
CA GLN A 102 14.14 0.15 -8.33
C GLN A 102 13.38 -1.17 -8.21
N ILE A 103 12.87 -1.66 -9.34
CA ILE A 103 12.35 -3.02 -9.45
C ILE A 103 13.33 -3.84 -10.28
N ARG A 104 13.83 -4.93 -9.70
CA ARG A 104 14.69 -5.89 -10.38
C ARG A 104 14.26 -7.29 -10.00
N ASP A 105 14.09 -8.17 -10.99
CA ASP A 105 13.71 -9.57 -10.79
C ASP A 105 12.47 -9.77 -9.89
N GLY A 106 11.48 -8.88 -10.03
CA GLY A 106 10.24 -8.91 -9.26
C GLY A 106 10.37 -8.40 -7.81
N VAL A 107 11.50 -7.79 -7.44
CA VAL A 107 11.76 -7.25 -6.10
C VAL A 107 11.86 -5.73 -6.14
N LEU A 108 11.07 -5.06 -5.30
CA LEU A 108 11.16 -3.62 -5.07
C LEU A 108 12.27 -3.32 -4.04
N THR A 109 13.23 -2.49 -4.41
CA THR A 109 14.25 -1.95 -3.51
C THR A 109 13.81 -0.59 -3.00
N LEU A 110 13.71 -0.44 -1.68
CA LEU A 110 13.40 0.83 -1.02
C LEU A 110 14.66 1.71 -0.91
N PRO A 111 14.55 3.03 -1.10
CA PRO A 111 15.66 3.94 -0.89
C PRO A 111 15.94 4.20 0.60
N ASP A 112 17.21 4.38 0.96
CA ASP A 112 17.66 4.84 2.29
C ASP A 112 17.70 6.38 2.39
N ALA A 113 16.68 7.03 1.83
CA ALA A 113 16.52 8.47 1.85
C ALA A 113 15.45 8.87 2.89
N PRO A 114 15.48 10.11 3.43
CA PRO A 114 14.50 10.53 4.43
C PRO A 114 13.04 10.40 3.97
N GLY A 115 12.16 10.07 4.93
CA GLY A 115 10.73 9.89 4.68
C GLY A 115 10.47 8.71 3.74
N PHE A 116 9.61 8.90 2.75
CA PHE A 116 9.36 7.89 1.72
C PHE A 116 10.39 7.95 0.57
N GLY A 117 11.48 8.70 0.66
CA GLY A 117 12.48 8.80 -0.43
C GLY A 117 11.90 9.27 -1.77
N LEU A 118 10.82 10.04 -1.72
CA LEU A 118 10.12 10.63 -2.85
C LEU A 118 10.41 12.13 -2.90
N TYR A 119 10.68 12.65 -4.09
CA TYR A 119 11.00 14.06 -4.29
C TYR A 119 10.00 14.74 -5.20
N LEU A 120 9.62 15.97 -4.86
CA LEU A 120 8.76 16.80 -5.68
C LEU A 120 9.57 17.94 -6.29
N ASP A 121 9.29 18.26 -7.56
CA ASP A 121 9.72 19.52 -8.14
C ASP A 121 8.94 20.66 -7.47
N GLU A 122 9.58 21.31 -6.51
CA GLU A 122 9.03 22.40 -5.72
C GLU A 122 8.50 23.57 -6.57
N SER A 123 9.17 23.89 -7.68
CA SER A 123 8.75 24.97 -8.58
C SER A 123 7.46 24.57 -9.30
N PHE A 124 7.41 23.37 -9.85
CA PHE A 124 6.21 22.84 -10.50
C PHE A 124 5.04 22.69 -9.51
N HIS A 125 5.30 22.14 -8.32
CA HIS A 125 4.31 21.97 -7.27
C HIS A 125 3.72 23.32 -6.81
N LYS A 126 4.56 24.33 -6.54
CA LYS A 126 4.09 25.68 -6.17
C LYS A 126 3.28 26.34 -7.29
N GLN A 127 3.72 26.20 -8.55
CA GLN A 127 2.95 26.71 -9.69
C GLN A 127 1.55 26.09 -9.72
N LYS A 128 1.44 24.76 -9.63
CA LYS A 128 0.15 24.07 -9.64
C LYS A 128 -0.71 24.38 -8.42
N GLY A 129 -0.09 24.52 -7.25
CA GLY A 129 -0.76 24.97 -6.03
C GLY A 129 -1.35 26.38 -6.16
N GLY A 130 -0.71 27.28 -6.90
CA GLY A 130 -1.24 28.62 -7.18
C GLY A 130 -2.33 28.67 -8.25
N GLU A 131 -2.26 27.79 -9.26
CA GLU A 131 -3.25 27.73 -10.35
C GLU A 131 -4.60 27.17 -9.90
N ASN A 132 -4.59 26.04 -9.19
CA ASN A 132 -5.81 25.28 -8.86
C ASN A 132 -5.82 24.72 -7.43
N GLY A 133 -4.85 25.10 -6.60
CA GLY A 133 -4.76 24.67 -5.21
C GLY A 133 -5.22 25.76 -4.23
N TRP A 134 -4.85 25.57 -2.97
CA TRP A 134 -5.06 26.54 -1.91
C TRP A 134 -3.93 26.44 -0.89
N SER A 135 -3.70 27.51 -0.13
CA SER A 135 -2.76 27.54 0.98
C SER A 135 -3.45 28.02 2.24
N LEU A 136 -3.21 27.34 3.36
CA LEU A 136 -3.67 27.79 4.68
C LEU A 136 -2.47 28.31 5.47
N SER A 137 -2.49 29.59 5.86
CA SER A 137 -1.53 30.17 6.79
C SER A 137 -2.20 30.40 8.14
N ARG A 138 -1.65 29.81 9.21
CA ARG A 138 -2.01 30.22 10.58
C ARG A 138 -1.26 31.52 10.89
N LYS A 139 -1.98 32.49 11.48
CA LYS A 139 -1.33 33.68 12.06
C LYS A 139 -0.54 33.29 13.30
#